data_AF-A0A838VV56-F1
#
_entry.id   AF-A0A838VV56-F1
#
_cell.length_a   1.000
_cell.length_b   1.000
_cell.length_c   1.000
_cell.angle_alpha   90.00
_cell.angle_beta   90.00
_cell.angle_gamma   90.00
#
_symmetry.space_group_name_H-M   'P 1'
#
loop_
_entity.id
_entity.type
_entity.pdbx_description
1 polymer ?
#
loop_
_entity_poly.entity_id
_entity_poly.type
_entity_poly.pdbx_seq_one_letter_code
_entity_poly.pdbx_strand_id
1 'polypeptide(L)'
;MMLYITSFGMYWSWVDYQNTGIINVGEIIVKNDLFIDGSGKLVTYLAVFSVLSWFCVTKIGSQRVENTPKIVKDILSTICVVLIVVSAYEFVYNFTVWGSLITIDVLDKTINLDELNIKYPNPETPWNLVFSTKMTLAALIISCHSFYVIHKSYKSTTLKNKI
;
A
#
# COMPACT_ATOMS: atom_id res chain seq x y z
N MET A 1 -9.76 8.26 9.20
CA MET A 1 -9.73 6.78 9.21
C MET A 1 -8.32 6.23 9.01
N MET A 2 -7.61 6.55 7.91
CA MET A 2 -6.22 6.09 7.69
C MET A 2 -5.29 6.41 8.88
N LEU A 3 -5.27 7.67 9.35
CA LEU A 3 -4.50 8.08 10.53
C LEU A 3 -4.85 7.30 11.80
N TYR A 4 -6.12 6.97 11.99
CA TYR A 4 -6.56 6.19 13.15
C TYR A 4 -5.98 4.77 13.10
N ILE A 5 -6.11 4.09 11.96
CA ILE A 5 -5.62 2.71 11.78
C ILE A 5 -4.08 2.66 11.88
N THR A 6 -3.37 3.64 11.30
CA THR A 6 -1.91 3.69 11.37
C THR A 6 -1.42 3.96 12.79
N SER A 7 -2.03 4.90 13.52
CA SER A 7 -1.64 5.18 14.90
C SER A 7 -1.98 4.01 15.83
N PHE A 8 -3.12 3.35 15.63
CA PHE A 8 -3.49 2.14 16.35
C PHE A 8 -2.48 1.02 16.12
N GLY A 9 -2.16 0.72 14.85
CA GLY A 9 -1.18 -0.31 14.51
C GLY A 9 0.20 0.00 15.07
N MET A 10 0.65 1.25 14.97
CA MET A 10 1.96 1.67 15.49
C MET A 10 2.05 1.54 17.01
N TYR A 11 1.00 1.97 17.73
CA TYR A 11 0.95 1.86 19.19
C TYR A 11 1.01 0.40 19.66
N TRP A 12 0.17 -0.46 19.08
CA TRP A 12 0.14 -1.86 19.49
C TRP A 12 1.38 -2.64 19.04
N SER A 13 1.98 -2.31 17.89
CA SER A 13 3.26 -2.90 17.47
C SER A 13 4.40 -2.52 18.42
N TRP A 14 4.37 -1.30 18.96
CA TRP A 14 5.32 -0.88 19.99
C TRP A 14 5.14 -1.66 21.30
N VAL A 15 3.88 -1.88 21.73
CA VAL A 15 3.59 -2.68 22.92
C VAL A 15 4.05 -4.12 22.74
N ASP A 16 3.80 -4.72 21.58
CA ASP A 16 4.20 -6.10 21.27
C ASP A 16 5.73 -6.25 21.25
N TYR A 17 6.45 -5.27 20.69
CA TYR A 17 7.91 -5.23 20.71
C TYR A 17 8.51 -5.27 22.12
N GLN A 18 7.90 -4.58 23.09
CA GLN A 18 8.37 -4.60 24.48
C GLN A 18 8.20 -5.98 25.13
N ASN A 19 7.24 -6.78 24.67
CA ASN A 19 6.97 -8.11 25.23
C ASN A 19 7.79 -9.22 24.58
N THR A 20 7.96 -9.18 23.25
CA THR A 20 8.58 -10.27 22.47
C THR A 20 9.99 -9.95 21.97
N GLY A 21 10.38 -8.66 21.93
CA GLY A 21 11.65 -8.20 21.37
C GLY A 21 11.72 -8.24 19.84
N ILE A 22 10.63 -8.62 19.15
CA ILE A 22 10.55 -8.75 17.68
C ILE A 22 9.42 -7.83 17.19
N ILE A 23 9.61 -7.15 16.05
CA ILE A 23 8.56 -6.30 15.46
C ILE A 23 7.99 -6.97 14.22
N ASN A 24 6.80 -7.57 14.30
CA ASN A 24 6.11 -8.05 13.10
C ASN A 24 5.26 -6.94 12.46
N VAL A 25 5.70 -6.45 11.31
CA VAL A 25 5.10 -5.30 10.64
C VAL A 25 3.76 -5.70 10.02
N GLY A 26 2.70 -5.01 10.45
CA GLY A 26 1.36 -5.15 9.88
C GLY A 26 0.53 -6.30 10.45
N GLU A 27 1.11 -7.21 11.24
CA GLU A 27 0.41 -8.36 11.82
C GLU A 27 -0.80 -7.93 12.67
N ILE A 28 -0.62 -6.93 13.53
CA ILE A 28 -1.67 -6.43 14.42
C ILE A 28 -2.85 -5.85 13.63
N ILE A 29 -2.57 -5.21 12.50
CA ILE A 29 -3.60 -4.61 11.65
C ILE A 29 -4.30 -5.68 10.79
N VAL A 30 -3.66 -6.82 10.56
CA VAL A 30 -4.24 -7.97 9.86
C VAL A 30 -5.12 -8.81 10.79
N LYS A 31 -4.72 -8.95 12.06
CA LYS A 31 -5.45 -9.75 13.05
C LYS A 31 -6.74 -9.10 13.53
N ASN A 32 -6.76 -7.78 13.69
CA ASN A 32 -7.91 -7.05 14.23
C ASN A 32 -8.96 -6.71 13.16
N ASP A 33 -10.24 -6.70 13.59
CA ASP A 33 -11.40 -6.25 12.82
C ASP A 33 -11.83 -4.83 13.24
N LEU A 34 -12.41 -4.07 12.31
CA LEU A 34 -12.61 -2.61 12.49
C LEU A 34 -13.70 -2.27 13.53
N PHE A 35 -14.76 -3.08 13.62
CA PHE A 35 -15.91 -2.80 14.51
C PHE A 35 -16.59 -4.05 15.08
N ILE A 36 -16.81 -5.07 14.24
CA ILE A 36 -17.51 -6.30 14.59
C ILE A 36 -16.73 -7.46 13.97
N ASP A 37 -16.67 -8.61 14.65
CA ASP A 37 -16.07 -9.81 14.10
C ASP A 37 -16.69 -10.14 12.74
N GLY A 38 -15.85 -10.21 11.71
CA GLY A 38 -16.29 -10.45 10.33
C GLY A 38 -16.64 -9.19 9.52
N SER A 39 -16.52 -7.99 10.08
CA SER A 39 -16.66 -6.72 9.33
C SER A 39 -15.54 -6.51 8.29
N GLY A 40 -14.44 -7.26 8.42
CA GLY A 40 -13.27 -7.18 7.57
C GLY A 40 -12.07 -6.64 8.33
N LYS A 41 -10.90 -7.14 7.96
CA LYS A 41 -9.64 -6.80 8.63
C LYS A 41 -9.30 -5.32 8.48
N LEU A 42 -8.70 -4.70 9.51
CA LEU A 42 -8.27 -3.28 9.47
C LEU A 42 -7.38 -2.99 8.26
N VAL A 43 -6.54 -3.95 7.86
CA VAL A 43 -5.64 -3.79 6.71
C VAL A 43 -6.38 -3.52 5.40
N THR A 44 -7.56 -4.13 5.20
CA THR A 44 -8.37 -3.92 4.00
C THR A 44 -8.87 -2.48 3.96
N TYR A 45 -9.37 -1.98 5.09
CA TYR A 45 -9.80 -0.61 5.22
C TYR A 45 -8.64 0.36 5.02
N LEU A 46 -7.47 0.08 5.60
CA LEU A 46 -6.28 0.90 5.43
C LEU A 46 -5.91 1.06 3.94
N ALA A 47 -5.87 -0.04 3.19
CA ALA A 47 -5.56 -0.02 1.76
C ALA A 47 -6.60 0.79 0.96
N VAL A 48 -7.90 0.53 1.18
CA VAL A 48 -8.99 1.22 0.48
C VAL A 48 -9.00 2.72 0.79
N PHE A 49 -8.91 3.09 2.07
CA PHE A 49 -8.90 4.50 2.47
C PHE A 49 -7.64 5.23 1.98
N SER A 50 -6.50 4.55 1.84
CA SER A 50 -5.29 5.14 1.24
C SER A 50 -5.54 5.54 -0.21
N VAL A 51 -6.12 4.64 -1.00
CA VAL A 51 -6.48 4.91 -2.40
C VAL A 51 -7.53 6.03 -2.48
N LEU A 52 -8.63 5.93 -1.73
CA LEU A 52 -9.68 6.95 -1.74
C LEU A 52 -9.16 8.34 -1.35
N SER A 53 -8.33 8.42 -0.30
CA SER A 53 -7.73 9.68 0.13
C SER A 53 -6.87 10.28 -0.97
N TRP A 54 -6.08 9.47 -1.69
CA TRP A 54 -5.31 9.92 -2.83
C TRP A 54 -6.19 10.49 -3.95
N PHE A 55 -7.27 9.81 -4.31
CA PHE A 55 -8.23 10.31 -5.32
C PHE A 55 -8.87 11.63 -4.90
N CYS A 56 -9.22 11.80 -3.62
CA CYS A 56 -9.73 13.07 -3.11
C CYS A 56 -8.69 14.19 -3.20
N VAL A 57 -7.46 13.94 -2.73
CA VAL A 57 -6.37 14.92 -2.73
C VAL A 57 -6.02 15.35 -4.15
N THR A 58 -5.91 14.41 -5.09
CA THR A 58 -5.60 14.71 -6.50
C THR A 58 -6.71 15.47 -7.20
N LYS A 59 -7.99 15.20 -6.87
CA LYS A 59 -9.12 15.96 -7.42
C LYS A 59 -9.09 17.42 -6.97
N ILE A 60 -8.87 17.66 -5.67
CA ILE A 60 -8.76 19.02 -5.10
C ILE A 60 -7.50 19.73 -5.61
N GLY A 61 -6.37 19.03 -5.65
CA GLY A 61 -5.08 19.56 -6.10
C GLY A 61 -4.89 19.66 -7.61
N SER A 62 -5.87 19.24 -8.42
CA SER A 62 -5.75 19.16 -9.88
C SER A 62 -5.37 20.49 -10.53
N GLN A 63 -5.92 21.61 -10.05
CA GLN A 63 -5.58 22.96 -10.52
C GLN A 63 -4.11 23.33 -10.25
N ARG A 64 -3.55 22.86 -9.13
CA ARG A 64 -2.14 23.08 -8.77
C ARG A 64 -1.22 22.32 -9.71
N VAL A 65 -1.59 21.09 -10.06
CA VAL A 65 -0.84 20.25 -11.01
C VAL A 65 -0.80 20.89 -12.39
N GLU A 66 -1.91 21.49 -12.87
CA GLU A 66 -1.92 22.18 -14.16
C GLU A 66 -0.89 23.33 -14.24
N ASN A 67 -0.78 24.13 -13.18
CA ASN A 67 0.10 25.31 -13.13
C ASN A 67 1.57 24.99 -12.79
N THR A 68 1.93 23.71 -12.66
CA THR A 68 3.29 23.29 -12.30
C THR A 68 4.24 23.37 -13.51
N PRO A 69 5.51 23.78 -13.34
CA PRO A 69 6.50 23.83 -14.42
C PRO A 69 6.71 22.47 -15.09
N LYS A 70 7.02 22.48 -16.40
CA LYS A 70 7.25 21.26 -17.20
C LYS A 70 8.31 20.33 -16.59
N ILE A 71 9.44 20.90 -16.16
CA ILE A 71 10.55 20.13 -15.57
C ILE A 71 10.13 19.34 -14.32
N VAL A 72 9.30 19.95 -13.47
CA VAL A 72 8.82 19.32 -12.22
C VAL A 72 7.84 18.19 -12.55
N LYS A 73 6.97 18.39 -13.54
CA LYS A 73 6.07 17.34 -14.03
C LYS A 73 6.85 16.16 -14.64
N ASP A 74 7.93 16.42 -15.38
CA ASP A 74 8.76 15.38 -15.99
C ASP A 74 9.45 14.53 -14.89
N ILE A 75 10.06 15.19 -13.89
CA ILE A 75 10.69 14.51 -12.75
C ILE A 75 9.66 13.69 -11.96
N LEU A 76 8.51 14.27 -11.65
CA LEU A 76 7.47 13.59 -10.89
C LEU A 76 6.91 12.38 -11.66
N SER A 77 6.74 12.52 -12.98
CA SER A 77 6.35 11.43 -13.88
C SER A 77 7.37 10.28 -13.85
N THR A 78 8.67 10.59 -13.91
CA THR A 78 9.73 9.58 -13.82
C THR A 78 9.70 8.84 -12.47
N ILE A 79 9.54 9.58 -11.36
CA ILE A 79 9.40 8.96 -10.03
C ILE A 79 8.18 8.05 -9.97
N CYS A 80 7.03 8.47 -10.54
CA CYS A 80 5.85 7.62 -10.60
C CYS A 80 6.11 6.32 -11.37
N VAL A 81 6.84 6.36 -12.50
CA VAL A 81 7.20 5.15 -13.25
C VAL A 81 8.06 4.20 -12.41
N VAL A 82 9.07 4.72 -11.70
CA VAL A 82 9.90 3.91 -10.79
C VAL A 82 9.03 3.26 -9.72
N LEU A 83 8.14 4.03 -9.08
CA LEU A 83 7.24 3.51 -8.05
C LEU A 83 6.25 2.48 -8.59
N ILE A 84 5.77 2.61 -9.83
CA ILE A 84 4.93 1.61 -10.49
C ILE A 84 5.70 0.30 -10.64
N VAL A 85 6.93 0.34 -11.16
CA VAL A 85 7.74 -0.86 -11.38
C VAL A 85 8.04 -1.56 -10.05
N VAL A 86 8.49 -0.81 -9.03
CA VAL A 86 8.79 -1.35 -7.70
C VAL A 86 7.54 -1.94 -7.05
N SER A 87 6.42 -1.20 -7.05
CA SER A 87 5.18 -1.68 -6.42
C SER A 87 4.60 -2.89 -7.15
N ALA A 88 4.70 -2.94 -8.48
CA ALA A 88 4.27 -4.09 -9.27
C ALA A 88 5.13 -5.33 -8.98
N TYR A 89 6.46 -5.15 -8.92
CA TYR A 89 7.38 -6.22 -8.55
C TYR A 89 7.07 -6.77 -7.16
N GLU A 90 6.96 -5.90 -6.16
CA GLU A 90 6.66 -6.27 -4.78
C GLU A 90 5.29 -6.92 -4.65
N PHE A 91 4.28 -6.42 -5.36
CA PHE A 91 2.94 -7.03 -5.37
C PHE A 91 2.99 -8.46 -5.89
N VAL A 92 3.65 -8.69 -7.03
CA VAL A 92 3.78 -10.03 -7.62
C VAL A 92 4.59 -10.94 -6.70
N TYR A 93 5.72 -10.47 -6.17
CA TYR A 93 6.56 -11.25 -5.25
C TYR A 93 5.77 -11.69 -4.01
N ASN A 94 5.14 -10.75 -3.30
CA ASN A 94 4.38 -11.05 -2.09
C ASN A 94 3.19 -11.97 -2.39
N PHE A 95 2.50 -11.76 -3.51
CA PHE A 95 1.38 -12.62 -3.93
C PHE A 95 1.84 -14.05 -4.25
N THR A 96 2.98 -14.21 -4.94
CA THR A 96 3.55 -15.53 -5.25
C THR A 96 4.00 -16.27 -3.99
N VAL A 97 4.71 -15.60 -3.07
CA VAL A 97 5.15 -16.25 -1.82
C VAL A 97 3.97 -16.56 -0.90
N TRP A 98 2.98 -15.67 -0.83
CA TRP A 98 1.77 -15.95 -0.08
C TRP A 98 1.04 -17.19 -0.61
N GLY A 99 0.88 -17.30 -1.94
CA GLY A 99 0.28 -18.49 -2.56
C GLY A 99 1.06 -19.79 -2.31
N SER A 100 2.39 -19.74 -2.29
CA SER A 100 3.20 -20.93 -2.00
C SER A 100 3.08 -21.37 -0.54
N LEU A 101 3.08 -20.43 0.41
CA LEU A 101 2.89 -20.75 1.83
C LEU A 101 1.48 -21.31 2.12
N ILE A 102 0.44 -20.77 1.49
CA ILE A 102 -0.91 -21.33 1.58
C ILE A 102 -0.93 -22.79 1.12
N THR A 103 -0.20 -23.11 0.06
CA THR A 103 -0.13 -24.49 -0.46
C THR A 103 0.50 -25.44 0.55
N ILE A 104 1.55 -24.99 1.27
CA ILE A 104 2.21 -25.76 2.34
C ILE A 104 1.25 -25.95 3.52
N ASP A 105 0.60 -24.88 3.98
CA ASP A 105 -0.37 -24.90 5.08
C ASP A 105 -1.54 -25.88 4.82
N VAL A 106 -2.02 -25.93 3.57
CA VAL A 106 -3.07 -26.86 3.15
C VAL A 106 -2.59 -28.32 3.18
N LEU A 107 -1.33 -28.58 2.82
CA LEU A 107 -0.72 -29.92 2.91
C LEU A 107 -0.56 -30.35 4.37
N ASP A 108 -0.18 -29.42 5.25
CA ASP A 108 0.02 -29.65 6.69
C ASP A 108 -1.28 -29.61 7.51
N LYS A 109 -2.43 -29.37 6.86
CA LYS A 109 -3.78 -29.24 7.46
C LYS A 109 -3.90 -28.11 8.49
N THR A 110 -2.99 -27.14 8.47
CA THR A 110 -3.01 -25.95 9.34
C THR A 110 -3.33 -24.73 8.48
N ILE A 111 -4.61 -24.37 8.35
CA ILE A 111 -5.02 -23.22 7.52
C ILE A 111 -5.04 -21.95 8.38
N ASN A 112 -3.92 -21.23 8.45
CA ASN A 112 -3.83 -19.93 9.14
C ASN A 112 -3.33 -18.82 8.21
N LEU A 113 -4.20 -18.39 7.29
CA LEU A 113 -3.88 -17.43 6.21
C LEU A 113 -3.43 -16.04 6.71
N ASP A 114 -3.92 -15.62 7.88
CA ASP A 114 -3.72 -14.28 8.42
C ASP A 114 -2.37 -14.11 9.14
N GLU A 115 -1.71 -15.22 9.52
CA GLU A 115 -0.46 -15.21 10.29
C GLU A 115 0.79 -15.46 9.42
N LEU A 116 0.60 -15.65 8.11
CA LEU A 116 1.69 -15.89 7.18
C LEU A 116 2.62 -14.66 7.10
N ASN A 117 3.85 -14.84 7.57
CA ASN A 117 4.89 -13.83 7.59
C ASN A 117 6.16 -14.33 6.87
N ILE A 118 6.93 -13.38 6.34
CA ILE A 118 8.25 -13.66 5.76
C ILE A 118 9.31 -13.05 6.68
N LYS A 119 10.25 -13.89 7.12
CA LYS A 119 11.44 -13.48 7.93
C LYS A 119 12.58 -12.88 7.10
N TYR A 120 12.39 -12.78 5.79
CA TYR A 120 13.30 -12.15 4.85
C TYR A 120 12.83 -10.71 4.54
N PRO A 121 13.71 -9.70 4.40
CA PRO A 121 15.17 -9.78 4.48
C PRO A 121 15.74 -9.75 5.90
N ASN A 122 14.97 -9.30 6.90
CA ASN A 122 15.42 -9.23 8.30
C ASN A 122 14.54 -10.10 9.23
N PRO A 123 15.09 -11.15 9.85
CA PRO A 123 14.34 -12.03 10.75
C PRO A 123 13.82 -11.33 12.01
N GLU A 124 14.44 -10.23 12.44
CA GLU A 124 14.02 -9.46 13.62
C GLU A 124 12.83 -8.53 13.33
N THR A 125 12.57 -8.27 12.05
CA THR A 125 11.45 -7.43 11.61
C THR A 125 10.70 -8.11 10.46
N PRO A 126 10.03 -9.25 10.70
CA PRO A 126 9.24 -9.93 9.68
C PRO A 126 8.08 -9.05 9.23
N TRP A 127 7.66 -9.23 7.98
CA TRP A 127 6.51 -8.53 7.41
C TRP A 127 5.38 -9.53 7.17
N ASN A 128 4.15 -9.14 7.55
CA ASN A 128 2.97 -9.94 7.27
C ASN A 128 2.62 -9.85 5.77
N LEU A 129 2.46 -11.00 5.12
CA LEU A 129 2.25 -11.09 3.67
C LEU A 129 0.93 -10.49 3.20
N VAL A 130 -0.14 -10.66 3.99
CA VAL A 130 -1.46 -10.09 3.70
C VAL A 130 -1.39 -8.57 3.77
N PHE A 131 -0.64 -8.04 4.75
CA PHE A 131 -0.37 -6.61 4.85
C PHE A 131 0.42 -6.09 3.66
N SER A 132 1.58 -6.69 3.38
CA SER A 132 2.46 -6.25 2.29
C SER A 132 1.74 -6.26 0.95
N THR A 133 1.01 -7.33 0.63
CA THR A 133 0.27 -7.47 -0.64
C THR A 133 -0.79 -6.37 -0.80
N LYS A 134 -1.59 -6.11 0.23
CA LYS A 134 -2.66 -5.09 0.17
C LYS A 134 -2.10 -3.68 0.04
N MET A 135 -1.00 -3.39 0.75
CA MET A 135 -0.37 -2.06 0.73
C MET A 135 0.41 -1.80 -0.57
N THR A 136 1.11 -2.79 -1.11
CA THR A 136 1.82 -2.65 -2.40
C THR A 136 0.83 -2.53 -3.57
N LEU A 137 -0.31 -3.22 -3.51
CA LEU A 137 -1.41 -3.01 -4.46
C LEU A 137 -1.97 -1.59 -4.39
N ALA A 138 -2.20 -1.07 -3.18
CA ALA A 138 -2.66 0.32 -3.01
C ALA A 138 -1.64 1.32 -3.55
N ALA A 139 -0.34 1.12 -3.27
CA ALA A 139 0.75 1.95 -3.78
C ALA A 139 0.84 1.89 -5.32
N LEU A 140 0.64 0.72 -5.93
CA LEU A 140 0.60 0.55 -7.38
C LEU A 140 -0.53 1.36 -8.01
N ILE A 141 -1.75 1.24 -7.48
CA ILE A 141 -2.93 1.98 -7.97
C ILE A 141 -2.70 3.50 -7.84
N ILE A 142 -2.19 3.95 -6.70
CA ILE A 142 -1.88 5.36 -6.44
C ILE A 142 -0.83 5.87 -7.44
N SER A 143 0.24 5.12 -7.66
CA SER A 143 1.32 5.52 -8.57
C SER A 143 0.87 5.57 -10.03
N CYS A 144 0.09 4.58 -10.48
CA CYS A 144 -0.56 4.58 -11.79
C CYS A 144 -1.51 5.78 -11.97
N HIS A 145 -2.35 6.05 -10.98
CA HIS A 145 -3.25 7.20 -11.02
C HIS A 145 -2.49 8.53 -11.05
N SER A 146 -1.41 8.64 -10.28
CA SER A 146 -0.55 9.84 -10.25
C SER A 146 0.06 10.11 -11.62
N PHE A 147 0.65 9.08 -12.24
CA PHE A 147 1.21 9.17 -13.58
C PHE A 147 0.15 9.61 -14.60
N TYR A 148 -1.04 9.03 -14.54
CA TYR A 148 -2.15 9.40 -15.40
C TYR A 148 -2.56 10.87 -15.26
N VAL A 149 -2.71 11.37 -14.02
CA VAL A 149 -3.10 12.77 -13.76
C VAL A 149 -2.05 13.74 -14.30
N ILE A 150 -0.77 13.43 -14.11
CA ILE A 150 0.34 14.24 -14.65
C ILE A 150 0.26 14.27 -16.18
N HIS A 151 0.13 13.11 -16.83
CA HIS A 151 0.06 13.04 -18.30
C HIS A 151 -1.17 13.74 -18.88
N LYS A 152 -2.33 13.62 -18.22
CA LYS A 152 -3.54 14.37 -18.58
C LYS A 152 -3.31 15.88 -18.52
N SER A 153 -2.56 16.36 -17.53
CA SER A 153 -2.19 17.77 -17.41
C SER A 153 -1.38 18.28 -18.60
N TYR A 154 -0.44 17.49 -19.14
CA TYR A 154 0.32 17.87 -20.35
C TYR A 154 -0.59 18.12 -21.56
N LYS A 155 -1.59 17.26 -21.78
CA LYS A 155 -2.55 17.41 -22.87
C LYS A 155 -3.37 18.70 -22.74
N SER A 156 -3.80 19.03 -21.51
CA SER A 156 -4.53 20.27 -21.19
C SER A 156 -3.68 21.52 -21.47
N THR A 157 -2.42 21.55 -21.01
CA THR A 157 -1.51 22.69 -21.25
C THR A 157 -1.18 22.88 -22.73
N THR A 158 -0.98 21.79 -23.48
CA THR A 158 -0.65 21.86 -24.92
C THR A 158 -1.81 22.41 -25.75
N LEU A 159 -3.05 22.11 -25.38
CA LEU A 159 -4.25 22.65 -26.04
C LEU A 159 -4.41 24.15 -25.80
N LYS A 160 -4.16 24.63 -24.57
CA LYS A 160 -4.22 26.07 -24.25
C LYS A 160 -3.18 26.90 -25.00
N ASN A 161 -2.00 26.35 -25.31
CA ASN A 161 -0.96 27.06 -26.06
C ASN A 161 -1.20 27.11 -27.58
N LYS A 162 -2.21 26.39 -28.10
CA LYS A 162 -2.55 26.37 -29.54
C LYS A 162 -3.71 27.30 -29.92
N ILE A 163 -4.43 27.84 -28.94
CA ILE A 163 -5.56 28.78 -29.10
C ILE A 163 -5.02 30.19 -28.82
#